data_AF-A0A3E0MUS0-F1
#
_entry.id   AF-A0A3E0MUS0-F1
#
_cell.length_a   1.000
_cell.length_b   1.000
_cell.length_c   1.000
_cell.angle_alpha   90.00
_cell.angle_beta   90.00
_cell.angle_gamma   90.00
#
_symmetry.space_group_name_H-M   'P 1'
#
loop_
_entity.id
_entity.type
_entity.pdbx_description
1 polymer ?
#
loop_
_entity_poly.entity_id
_entity_poly.type
_entity_poly.pdbx_seq_one_letter_code
_entity_poly.pdbx_strand_id
1 'polypeptide(L)'
;MAFTKVKTQLLADEFLTRADNVTLSSSTTSTTLDFDDNAVFEVTLPGDSTNCTINLANARIGVTKTIVIKTSSTAYSGTLSYDVTDSSGSALTGTSTFVRLSSDDITKDANTTNYVQITCVDEGSDAGDRTFIYTAGIAQT
;
A
#
# COMPACT_ATOMS: atom_id res chain seq x y z
N MET A 1 7.33 5.05 -32.92
CA MET A 1 6.64 4.71 -31.67
C MET A 1 5.17 5.01 -31.86
N ALA A 2 4.29 4.02 -31.71
CA ALA A 2 2.84 4.25 -31.77
C ALA A 2 2.37 4.75 -30.40
N PHE A 3 1.78 5.95 -30.35
CA PHE A 3 1.14 6.43 -29.14
C PHE A 3 -0.28 5.87 -29.08
N THR A 4 -0.51 4.91 -28.18
CA THR A 4 -1.85 4.38 -27.93
C THR A 4 -2.62 5.41 -27.11
N LYS A 5 -3.78 5.83 -27.61
CA LYS A 5 -4.70 6.70 -26.88
C LYS A 5 -5.31 5.90 -25.74
N VAL A 6 -4.94 6.21 -24.50
CA VAL A 6 -5.57 5.59 -23.31
C VAL A 6 -7.04 6.00 -23.29
N LYS A 7 -7.96 5.03 -23.14
CA LYS A 7 -9.39 5.32 -23.11
C LYS A 7 -9.72 6.07 -21.81
N THR A 8 -10.59 7.08 -21.89
CA THR A 8 -11.03 7.86 -20.73
C THR A 8 -11.65 7.04 -19.61
N GLN A 9 -12.18 5.84 -19.90
CA GLN A 9 -12.68 4.91 -18.88
C GLN A 9 -11.54 4.27 -18.06
N LEU A 10 -10.44 3.87 -18.71
CA LEU A 10 -9.26 3.33 -18.01
C LEU A 10 -8.63 4.39 -17.10
N LEU A 11 -8.53 5.63 -17.59
CA LEU A 11 -8.07 6.75 -16.75
C LEU A 11 -9.04 7.05 -15.61
N ALA A 12 -10.35 6.92 -15.81
CA ALA A 12 -11.34 7.19 -14.75
C ALA A 12 -11.27 6.12 -13.64
N ASP A 13 -11.11 4.85 -13.98
CA ASP A 13 -11.03 3.76 -13.00
C ASP A 13 -9.76 3.85 -12.13
N GLU A 14 -8.64 4.29 -12.70
CA GLU A 14 -7.38 4.54 -11.98
C GLU A 14 -7.46 5.69 -10.96
N PHE A 15 -8.52 6.50 -10.95
CA PHE A 15 -8.76 7.56 -9.96
C PHE A 15 -10.03 7.37 -9.13
N LEU A 16 -10.90 6.42 -9.47
CA LEU A 16 -12.23 6.26 -8.86
C LEU A 16 -12.46 4.90 -8.20
N THR A 17 -11.61 3.90 -8.44
CA THR A 17 -11.75 2.56 -7.84
C THR A 17 -11.20 2.51 -6.43
N ARG A 18 -12.01 2.00 -5.49
CA ARG A 18 -11.64 1.79 -4.09
C ARG A 18 -11.88 0.33 -3.74
N ALA A 19 -10.85 -0.34 -3.22
CA ALA A 19 -10.94 -1.71 -2.75
C ALA A 19 -11.77 -1.81 -1.47
N ASP A 20 -12.31 -3.01 -1.21
CA ASP A 20 -12.89 -3.33 0.08
C ASP A 20 -11.84 -3.28 1.20
N ASN A 21 -12.25 -2.85 2.39
CA ASN A 21 -11.36 -2.72 3.54
C ASN A 21 -10.91 -4.10 4.05
N VAL A 22 -9.59 -4.29 4.18
CA VAL A 22 -9.01 -5.47 4.81
C VAL A 22 -8.70 -5.19 6.27
N THR A 23 -9.16 -6.05 7.18
CA THR A 23 -8.82 -5.93 8.61
C THR A 23 -7.74 -6.93 8.98
N LEU A 24 -6.60 -6.43 9.44
CA LEU A 24 -5.51 -7.23 9.98
C LEU A 24 -5.76 -7.54 11.46
N SER A 25 -5.23 -8.67 11.91
CA SER A 25 -5.42 -9.19 13.26
C SER A 25 -4.24 -10.10 13.64
N SER A 26 -4.24 -10.61 14.87
CA SER A 26 -3.30 -11.64 15.31
C SER A 26 -3.37 -12.93 14.50
N SER A 27 -4.47 -13.19 13.79
CA SER A 27 -4.63 -14.36 12.90
C SER A 27 -4.41 -14.05 11.42
N THR A 28 -4.45 -12.76 11.05
CA THR A 28 -4.29 -12.27 9.68
C THR A 28 -3.30 -11.11 9.71
N THR A 29 -2.02 -11.44 9.68
CA THR A 29 -0.94 -10.47 9.92
C THR A 29 -0.53 -9.73 8.65
N SER A 30 -1.02 -10.13 7.48
CA SER A 30 -0.67 -9.49 6.22
C SER A 30 -1.82 -9.42 5.24
N THR A 31 -1.70 -8.50 4.29
CA THR A 31 -2.59 -8.38 3.13
C THR A 31 -1.78 -8.05 1.88
N THR A 32 -2.30 -8.41 0.71
CA THR A 32 -1.68 -8.10 -0.58
C THR A 32 -2.54 -7.08 -1.30
N LEU A 33 -1.93 -5.96 -1.66
CA LEU A 33 -2.53 -4.89 -2.46
C LEU A 33 -2.01 -5.01 -3.88
N ASP A 34 -2.87 -5.41 -4.81
CA ASP A 34 -2.52 -5.54 -6.21
C ASP A 34 -2.66 -4.20 -6.94
N PHE A 35 -1.55 -3.66 -7.43
CA PHE A 35 -1.51 -2.33 -8.04
C PHE A 35 -2.26 -2.28 -9.39
N ASP A 36 -2.63 -3.42 -9.97
CA ASP A 36 -3.46 -3.43 -11.18
C ASP A 36 -4.97 -3.31 -10.87
N ASP A 37 -5.39 -3.52 -9.61
CA ASP A 37 -6.81 -3.66 -9.27
C ASP A 37 -7.53 -2.35 -8.96
N ASN A 38 -7.01 -1.57 -7.99
CA ASN A 38 -7.71 -0.40 -7.44
C ASN A 38 -6.79 0.81 -7.32
N ALA A 39 -7.35 2.02 -7.36
CA ALA A 39 -6.62 3.26 -7.11
C ALA A 39 -6.36 3.50 -5.61
N VAL A 40 -7.35 3.14 -4.79
CA VAL A 40 -7.33 3.33 -3.34
C VAL A 40 -7.55 1.99 -2.64
N PHE A 41 -6.71 1.68 -1.65
CA PHE A 41 -6.85 0.54 -0.77
C PHE A 41 -7.18 1.01 0.64
N GLU A 42 -7.90 0.19 1.40
CA GLU A 42 -8.15 0.43 2.81
C GLU A 42 -7.67 -0.75 3.65
N VAL A 43 -6.90 -0.46 4.70
CA VAL A 43 -6.41 -1.45 5.65
C VAL A 43 -6.70 -0.97 7.07
N THR A 44 -7.30 -1.83 7.87
CA THR A 44 -7.50 -1.62 9.31
C THR A 44 -6.46 -2.40 10.09
N LEU A 45 -5.61 -1.70 10.84
CA LEU A 45 -4.61 -2.28 11.73
C LEU A 45 -5.25 -2.81 13.02
N PRO A 46 -4.69 -3.88 13.61
CA PRO A 46 -5.23 -4.43 14.84
C PRO A 46 -5.06 -3.46 16.01
N GLY A 47 -5.86 -3.68 17.03
CA GLY A 47 -5.85 -2.91 18.26
C GLY A 47 -4.84 -3.39 19.32
N ASP A 48 -3.75 -4.02 18.88
CA ASP A 48 -2.78 -4.72 19.72
C ASP A 48 -1.34 -4.53 19.19
N SER A 49 -0.41 -5.36 19.66
CA SER A 49 1.02 -5.30 19.31
C SER A 49 1.41 -6.24 18.15
N THR A 50 0.46 -6.79 17.41
CA THR A 50 0.73 -7.71 16.30
C THR A 50 1.53 -7.02 15.19
N ASN A 51 2.64 -7.60 14.76
CA ASN A 51 3.37 -7.07 13.61
C ASN A 51 2.59 -7.35 12.33
N CYS A 52 2.48 -6.34 11.48
CA CYS A 52 1.70 -6.39 10.25
C CYS A 52 2.57 -6.10 9.03
N THR A 53 2.22 -6.71 7.90
CA THR A 53 2.88 -6.47 6.62
C THR A 53 1.85 -6.17 5.53
N ILE A 54 2.06 -5.08 4.80
CA ILE A 54 1.30 -4.79 3.57
C ILE A 54 2.19 -5.16 2.39
N ASN A 55 1.79 -6.21 1.69
CA ASN A 55 2.48 -6.68 0.50
C ASN A 55 1.96 -5.93 -0.73
N LEU A 56 2.86 -5.52 -1.62
CA LEU A 56 2.53 -4.84 -2.86
C LEU A 56 2.77 -5.80 -4.03
N ALA A 57 1.73 -6.05 -4.82
CA ALA A 57 1.81 -6.88 -6.02
C ALA A 57 1.64 -6.03 -7.28
N ASN A 58 2.24 -6.49 -8.38
CA ASN A 58 2.17 -5.87 -9.71
C ASN A 58 2.51 -4.38 -9.78
N ALA A 59 3.33 -3.87 -8.85
CA ALA A 59 3.79 -2.50 -8.91
C ALA A 59 4.62 -2.25 -10.19
N ARG A 60 4.27 -1.19 -10.92
CA ARG A 60 4.97 -0.72 -12.14
C ARG A 60 5.47 0.71 -12.00
N ILE A 61 6.57 1.05 -12.67
CA ILE A 61 7.15 2.41 -12.65
C ILE A 61 6.08 3.44 -13.02
N GLY A 62 5.98 4.49 -12.21
CA GLY A 62 5.05 5.60 -12.42
C GLY A 62 3.65 5.35 -11.85
N VAL A 63 3.34 4.13 -11.43
CA VAL A 63 2.05 3.82 -10.79
C VAL A 63 2.08 4.30 -9.34
N THR A 64 1.08 5.11 -9.00
CA THR A 64 0.86 5.65 -7.66
C THR A 64 -0.45 5.12 -7.10
N LYS A 65 -0.43 4.72 -5.83
CA LYS A 65 -1.60 4.25 -5.09
C LYS A 65 -1.73 4.96 -3.77
N THR A 66 -2.98 5.04 -3.29
CA THR A 66 -3.28 5.53 -1.95
C THR A 66 -3.73 4.38 -1.08
N ILE A 67 -3.12 4.24 0.08
CA ILE A 67 -3.48 3.27 1.11
C ILE A 67 -4.01 4.05 2.30
N VAL A 68 -5.31 3.92 2.58
CA VAL A 68 -5.93 4.46 3.78
C VAL A 68 -5.72 3.46 4.90
N ILE A 69 -5.06 3.89 5.97
CA ILE A 69 -4.72 3.03 7.11
C ILE A 69 -5.49 3.49 8.34
N LYS A 70 -6.45 2.67 8.74
CA LYS A 70 -7.28 2.92 9.93
C LYS A 70 -6.72 2.15 11.11
N THR A 71 -6.74 2.75 12.30
CA THR A 71 -6.57 2.00 13.54
C THR A 71 -7.94 1.59 14.09
N SER A 72 -7.97 0.47 14.80
CA SER A 72 -9.19 0.00 15.45
C SER A 72 -9.64 0.92 16.60
N SER A 73 -10.67 0.50 17.34
CA SER A 73 -11.12 1.20 18.55
C SER A 73 -10.10 1.23 19.68
N THR A 74 -9.03 0.42 19.59
CA THR A 74 -7.85 0.49 20.44
C THR A 74 -6.60 0.83 19.63
N ALA A 75 -5.63 1.45 20.28
CA ALA A 75 -4.39 1.90 19.66
C ALA A 75 -3.55 0.70 19.18
N TYR A 76 -2.94 0.86 18.01
CA TYR A 76 -2.01 -0.10 17.46
C TYR A 76 -0.61 0.14 18.05
N SER A 77 0.11 -0.92 18.41
CA SER A 77 1.47 -0.80 18.95
C SER A 77 2.49 -1.70 18.28
N GLY A 78 2.06 -2.53 17.32
CA GLY A 78 2.95 -3.38 16.53
C GLY A 78 3.76 -2.61 15.50
N THR A 79 4.61 -3.33 14.77
CA THR A 79 5.36 -2.79 13.63
C THR A 79 4.57 -3.01 12.35
N LEU A 80 4.35 -1.94 11.58
CA LEU A 80 3.85 -2.05 10.22
C LEU A 80 5.04 -2.01 9.25
N SER A 81 5.09 -2.99 8.35
CA SER A 81 6.12 -3.14 7.32
C SER A 81 5.48 -3.24 5.93
N TYR A 82 6.30 -3.03 4.90
CA TYR A 82 5.93 -3.20 3.50
C TYR A 82 6.84 -4.23 2.87
N ASP A 83 6.31 -5.01 1.94
CA ASP A 83 7.09 -5.95 1.13
C ASP A 83 6.52 -6.06 -0.29
N VAL A 84 7.23 -6.77 -1.17
CA VAL A 84 6.84 -7.01 -2.56
C VAL A 84 6.63 -8.50 -2.77
N THR A 85 5.43 -8.86 -3.24
CA THR A 85 5.03 -10.25 -3.47
C THR A 85 4.39 -10.41 -4.84
N ASP A 86 4.13 -11.65 -5.25
CA ASP A 86 3.15 -11.90 -6.30
C ASP A 86 1.71 -11.62 -5.81
N SER A 87 0.72 -11.68 -6.72
CA SER A 87 -0.69 -11.46 -6.38
C SER A 87 -1.27 -12.51 -5.40
N SER A 88 -0.60 -13.64 -5.18
CA SER A 88 -0.99 -14.64 -4.18
C SER A 88 -0.41 -14.34 -2.78
N GLY A 89 0.47 -13.34 -2.67
CA GLY A 89 1.20 -13.04 -1.44
C GLY A 89 2.48 -13.85 -1.26
N SER A 90 2.95 -14.55 -2.29
CA SER A 90 4.21 -15.30 -2.23
C SER A 90 5.39 -14.37 -2.46
N ALA A 91 6.46 -14.57 -1.68
CA ALA A 91 7.67 -13.76 -1.76
C ALA A 91 8.32 -13.87 -3.15
N LEU A 92 8.81 -12.73 -3.65
CA LEU A 92 9.56 -12.67 -4.91
C LEU A 92 11.06 -12.61 -4.62
N THR A 93 11.85 -13.10 -5.58
CA THR A 93 13.31 -12.87 -5.58
C THR A 93 13.59 -11.42 -5.98
N GLY A 94 14.58 -10.80 -5.35
CA GLY A 94 14.96 -9.42 -5.56
C GLY A 94 15.06 -8.65 -4.24
N THR A 95 15.33 -7.36 -4.32
CA THR A 95 15.36 -6.45 -3.18
C THR A 95 14.38 -5.31 -3.38
N SER A 96 13.38 -5.23 -2.50
CA SER A 96 12.47 -4.09 -2.42
C SER A 96 13.08 -2.96 -1.59
N THR A 97 12.97 -1.73 -2.08
CA THR A 97 13.46 -0.53 -1.39
C THR A 97 12.31 0.44 -1.16
N PHE A 98 12.14 0.90 0.08
CA PHE A 98 11.07 1.83 0.46
C PHE A 98 11.66 3.11 1.05
N VAL A 99 11.51 4.21 0.33
CA VAL A 99 12.03 5.53 0.73
C VAL A 99 10.87 6.42 1.17
N ARG A 100 10.83 6.76 2.46
CA ARG A 100 9.87 7.73 2.99
C ARG A 100 10.32 9.15 2.65
N LEU A 101 9.42 9.95 2.10
CA LEU A 101 9.64 11.37 1.78
C LEU A 101 9.02 12.34 2.79
N SER A 102 8.02 11.90 3.56
CA SER A 102 7.40 12.70 4.63
C SER A 102 8.19 12.61 5.93
N SER A 103 8.12 13.68 6.74
CA SER A 103 8.51 13.65 8.16
C SER A 103 7.43 13.02 9.04
N ASP A 104 6.18 13.09 8.60
CA ASP A 104 5.03 12.52 9.31
C ASP A 104 5.05 10.99 9.23
N ASP A 105 4.49 10.37 10.27
CA ASP A 105 4.34 8.91 10.38
C ASP A 105 2.86 8.53 10.55
N ILE A 106 2.59 7.24 10.45
CA ILE A 106 1.30 6.65 10.76
C ILE A 106 1.05 6.80 12.26
N THR A 107 0.04 7.59 12.59
CA THR A 107 -0.43 7.75 13.97
C THR A 107 -1.22 6.51 14.36
N LYS A 108 -0.82 5.92 15.49
CA LYS A 108 -1.33 4.62 15.93
C LYS A 108 -2.39 4.70 17.04
N ASP A 109 -2.86 5.90 17.37
CA ASP A 109 -3.92 6.11 18.34
C ASP A 109 -5.24 5.52 17.85
N ALA A 110 -6.14 5.17 18.77
CA ALA A 110 -7.44 4.61 18.44
C ALA A 110 -8.28 5.51 17.52
N ASN A 111 -9.03 4.91 16.60
CA ASN A 111 -9.92 5.59 15.64
C ASN A 111 -9.25 6.65 14.77
N THR A 112 -7.95 6.49 14.50
CA THR A 112 -7.20 7.39 13.63
C THR A 112 -7.26 6.89 12.20
N THR A 113 -7.50 7.81 11.26
CA THR A 113 -7.39 7.53 9.83
C THR A 113 -6.13 8.18 9.29
N ASN A 114 -5.20 7.33 8.85
CA ASN A 114 -3.97 7.73 8.18
C ASN A 114 -4.10 7.50 6.68
N TYR A 115 -3.22 8.11 5.91
CA TYR A 115 -3.02 7.81 4.51
C TYR A 115 -1.55 7.57 4.23
N VAL A 116 -1.29 6.70 3.26
CA VAL A 116 0.02 6.51 2.64
C VAL A 116 -0.18 6.63 1.14
N GLN A 117 0.49 7.61 0.53
CA GLN A 117 0.59 7.67 -0.93
C GLN A 117 1.94 7.09 -1.31
N ILE A 118 1.91 6.05 -2.13
CA ILE A 118 3.09 5.27 -2.50
C ILE A 118 3.19 5.16 -4.02
N THR A 119 4.39 5.38 -4.54
CA THR A 119 4.68 5.36 -5.97
C THR A 119 5.86 4.44 -6.22
N CYS A 120 5.71 3.51 -7.16
CA CYS A 120 6.85 2.75 -7.68
C CYS A 120 7.63 3.63 -8.66
N VAL A 121 8.92 3.80 -8.43
CA VAL A 121 9.79 4.71 -9.21
C VAL A 121 10.90 3.99 -9.94
N ASP A 122 11.15 2.71 -9.63
CA ASP A 122 12.14 1.91 -10.31
C ASP A 122 11.76 0.42 -10.31
N GLU A 123 12.12 -0.27 -11.40
CA GLU A 123 11.95 -1.70 -11.61
C GLU A 123 13.28 -2.31 -12.03
N GLY A 124 13.82 -3.20 -11.21
CA GLY A 124 15.07 -3.90 -11.51
C GLY A 124 14.85 -5.14 -12.40
N SER A 125 15.88 -5.98 -12.49
CA SER A 125 15.87 -7.17 -13.33
C SER A 125 15.03 -8.31 -12.75
N ASP A 126 14.99 -8.45 -11.42
CA ASP A 126 14.17 -9.46 -10.77
C ASP A 126 12.76 -8.94 -10.48
N ALA A 127 11.78 -9.85 -10.37
CA ALA A 127 10.39 -9.48 -10.17
C ALA A 127 10.13 -8.73 -8.84
N GLY A 128 10.95 -9.00 -7.81
CA GLY A 128 10.90 -8.32 -6.52
C GLY A 128 11.71 -7.03 -6.44
N ASP A 129 12.56 -6.73 -7.45
CA ASP A 129 13.35 -5.51 -7.47
C ASP A 129 12.46 -4.31 -7.77
N ARG A 130 12.01 -3.63 -6.72
CA ARG A 130 11.14 -2.45 -6.82
C ARG A 130 11.61 -1.38 -5.86
N THR A 131 11.74 -0.16 -6.36
CA THR A 131 11.95 1.01 -5.50
C THR A 131 10.68 1.81 -5.40
N PHE A 132 10.26 2.08 -4.17
CA PHE A 132 9.11 2.91 -3.87
C PHE A 132 9.53 4.18 -3.15
N ILE A 133 8.89 5.28 -3.51
CA ILE A 133 8.83 6.47 -2.68
C ILE A 133 7.45 6.57 -2.07
N TYR A 134 7.35 7.02 -0.82
CA TYR A 134 6.04 7.20 -0.19
C TYR A 134 6.02 8.33 0.83
N THR A 135 4.83 8.87 1.05
CA THR A 135 4.52 9.82 2.12
C THR A 135 3.41 9.26 2.99
N ALA A 136 3.54 9.41 4.30
CA ALA A 136 2.49 9.09 5.27
C ALA A 136 1.94 10.39 5.89
N GLY A 137 0.71 10.35 6.37
CA GLY A 137 0.11 11.45 7.12
C GLY A 137 -1.24 11.06 7.74
N ILE A 138 -1.78 11.96 8.56
CA ILE A 138 -3.13 11.83 9.13
C ILE A 138 -4.12 12.50 8.19
N ALA A 139 -5.22 11.82 7.86
CA ALA A 139 -6.28 12.44 7.08
C ALA A 139 -6.94 13.57 7.90
N GLN A 140 -6.96 14.79 7.35
CA GLN A 140 -7.65 15.90 7.99
C GLN A 140 -9.17 15.69 7.89
N THR A 141 -9.85 15.80 9.02
CA THR A 141 -11.31 15.74 9.17
C THR A 141 -11.95 17.12 9.10
#